data_AF-A0A9P0V094-F1
#
_entry.id   AF-A0A9P0V094-F1
#
_cell.length_a   1.000
_cell.length_b   1.000
_cell.length_c   1.000
_cell.angle_alpha   90.00
_cell.angle_beta   90.00
_cell.angle_gamma   90.00
#
_symmetry.space_group_name_H-M   'P 1'
#
loop_
_entity.id
_entity.type
_entity.pdbx_description
1 polymer ?
#
loop_
_entity_poly.entity_id
_entity_poly.type
_entity_poly.pdbx_seq_one_letter_code
_entity_poly.pdbx_strand_id
1 'polypeptide(L)' 'MKSQNREHSEIVPVPDYNGQKTCGIKIHFLPCDKVKVTTSCYDYGNPNYPIKDPIKMEEPEVCPE' A
#
# COMPACT_ATOMS: atom_id res chain seq x y z
N MET A 1 -29.09 -3.79 -7.00
CA MET A 1 -27.84 -3.67 -6.21
C MET A 1 -27.14 -2.41 -6.68
N LYS A 2 -27.17 -1.32 -5.90
CA LYS A 2 -26.30 -0.18 -6.22
C LYS A 2 -24.88 -0.66 -5.95
N SER A 3 -24.09 -0.81 -7.01
CA SER A 3 -22.65 -1.05 -6.92
C SER A 3 -22.07 -0.07 -5.90
N GLN A 4 -21.40 -0.57 -4.86
CA GLN A 4 -20.61 0.25 -3.93
C GLN A 4 -19.33 0.70 -4.64
N ASN A 5 -19.47 1.35 -5.80
CA ASN A 5 -18.36 2.05 -6.42
C ASN A 5 -18.18 3.32 -5.61
N ARG A 6 -17.35 3.24 -4.58
CA ARG A 6 -16.83 4.41 -3.87
C ARG A 6 -15.61 4.90 -4.64
N GLU A 7 -15.64 6.16 -5.04
CA GLU A 7 -14.43 6.84 -5.48
C GLU A 7 -13.67 7.29 -4.23
N HIS A 8 -12.42 6.84 -4.11
CA HIS A 8 -11.51 7.20 -3.02
C HIS A 8 -10.24 7.79 -3.63
N SER A 9 -9.70 8.82 -2.99
CA SER A 9 -8.46 9.48 -3.41
C SER A 9 -7.68 9.88 -2.18
N GLU A 10 -6.39 9.53 -2.16
CA GLU A 10 -5.48 9.81 -1.07
C GLU A 10 -4.16 10.34 -1.64
N ILE A 11 -3.63 11.41 -1.04
CA ILE A 11 -2.30 11.91 -1.37
C ILE A 11 -1.31 11.19 -0.48
N VAL A 12 -0.46 10.36 -1.08
CA VAL A 12 0.51 9.54 -0.36
C VAL A 12 1.93 9.86 -0.82
N PRO A 13 2.92 9.85 0.08
CA PRO A 13 4.30 10.04 -0.32
C PRO A 13 4.76 8.86 -1.18
N VAL A 14 5.40 9.17 -2.30
CA VAL A 14 6.06 8.18 -3.15
C VAL A 14 7.53 8.12 -2.73
N PRO A 15 8.06 6.94 -2.35
CA PRO A 15 9.47 6.78 -2.03
C PRO A 15 10.36 7.13 -3.22
N ASP A 16 11.63 7.48 -2.95
CA ASP A 16 12.59 7.81 -4.01
C ASP A 16 12.67 6.68 -5.05
N TYR A 17 12.36 7.05 -6.29
CA TYR A 17 12.31 6.18 -7.46
C TYR A 17 13.46 6.46 -8.44
N ASN A 18 14.25 7.52 -8.19
CA ASN A 18 15.26 8.01 -9.12
C ASN A 18 16.68 7.50 -8.79
N GLY A 19 16.95 7.15 -7.53
CA GLY A 19 18.30 6.78 -7.05
C GLY A 19 18.63 5.28 -7.02
N GLN A 20 17.67 4.38 -7.29
CA GLN A 20 17.86 2.93 -7.21
C GLN A 20 17.65 2.25 -8.58
N LYS A 21 18.08 0.99 -8.74
CA LYS A 21 17.72 0.20 -9.93
C LYS A 21 16.21 0.30 -10.14
N THR A 22 15.80 0.59 -11.38
CA THR A 22 14.38 0.71 -11.73
C THR A 22 13.69 -0.62 -11.47
N CYS A 23 12.90 -0.65 -10.40
CA CYS A 23 12.14 -1.80 -9.95
C CYS A 23 10.66 -1.44 -9.87
N GLY A 24 9.78 -2.40 -9.61
CA GLY A 24 8.35 -2.16 -9.61
C GLY A 24 7.91 -1.17 -8.52
N ILE A 25 7.01 -0.26 -8.88
CA ILE A 25 6.19 0.48 -7.92
C ILE A 25 5.04 -0.44 -7.51
N LYS A 26 4.86 -0.65 -6.20
CA LYS A 26 3.79 -1.46 -5.63
C LYS A 26 2.90 -0.58 -4.76
N ILE A 27 1.60 -0.58 -5.08
CA ILE A 27 0.54 0.11 -4.34
C ILE A 27 -0.12 -0.91 -3.43
N HIS A 28 -0.19 -0.59 -2.15
CA HIS A 28 -0.78 -1.43 -1.11
C HIS A 28 -2.07 -0.77 -0.64
N PHE A 29 -3.18 -1.50 -0.74
CA PHE A 29 -4.45 -1.12 -0.13
C PHE A 29 -4.51 -1.73 1.27
N LEU A 30 -4.60 -0.86 2.27
CA LEU A 30 -4.71 -1.24 3.68
C LEU A 30 -6.17 -1.07 4.13
N PRO A 31 -6.53 -1.62 5.30
CA PRO A 31 -7.81 -1.33 5.92
C PRO A 31 -8.06 0.17 6.10
N CYS A 32 -9.33 0.56 6.24
CA CYS A 32 -9.73 1.97 6.36
C CYS A 32 -9.36 2.81 5.14
N ASP A 33 -9.39 2.19 3.96
CA ASP A 33 -9.05 2.79 2.66
C ASP A 33 -7.66 3.44 2.57
N LYS A 34 -6.76 3.14 3.52
CA LYS A 34 -5.42 3.72 3.53
C LYS A 34 -4.58 3.13 2.40
N VAL A 35 -3.79 3.95 1.75
CA VAL A 35 -2.89 3.53 0.68
C VAL A 35 -1.45 3.72 1.10
N LYS A 36 -0.60 2.72 0.84
CA LYS A 36 0.86 2.87 0.94
C LYS A 36 1.50 2.59 -0.41
N VAL A 37 2.51 3.37 -0.76
CA VAL A 37 3.28 3.18 -1.99
C VAL A 37 4.70 2.81 -1.64
N THR A 38 5.20 1.76 -2.30
CA THR A 38 6.59 1.30 -2.13
C THR A 38 7.25 1.07 -3.47
N THR A 39 8.57 1.21 -3.48
CA THR A 39 9.43 0.84 -4.58
C THR A 39 10.29 -0.33 -4.11
N SER A 40 10.31 -1.44 -4.85
CA SER A 40 11.08 -2.61 -4.43
C SER A 40 11.38 -3.54 -5.59
N CYS A 41 12.61 -4.06 -5.61
CA CYS A 41 13.02 -5.17 -6.47
C CYS A 41 12.72 -6.53 -5.86
N TYR A 42 12.42 -6.55 -4.57
CA TYR A 42 12.10 -7.76 -3.81
C TYR A 42 10.59 -7.98 -3.75
N ASP A 43 10.21 -9.24 -3.55
CA ASP A 43 8.82 -9.63 -3.30
C ASP A 43 8.50 -9.69 -1.81
N TYR A 44 7.20 -9.69 -1.49
CA TYR A 44 6.70 -9.76 -0.13
C TYR A 44 7.24 -11.00 0.60
N GLY A 45 7.69 -10.82 1.83
CA GLY A 45 8.35 -11.87 2.63
C GLY A 45 9.88 -11.86 2.54
N ASN A 46 10.47 -11.13 1.58
CA ASN A 46 11.91 -10.88 1.59
C ASN A 46 12.29 -9.96 2.78
N PRO A 47 13.39 -10.22 3.50
CA PRO A 47 13.84 -9.37 4.60
C PRO A 47 14.06 -7.89 4.24
N ASN A 48 14.42 -7.63 2.98
CA ASN A 48 14.67 -6.30 2.41
C ASN A 48 13.43 -5.69 1.75
N TYR A 49 12.26 -6.34 1.83
CA TYR A 49 11.02 -5.75 1.33
C TYR A 49 10.59 -4.58 2.23
N PRO A 50 10.24 -3.39 1.67
CA PRO A 50 10.01 -2.18 2.48
C PRO A 50 8.83 -2.26 3.44
N ILE A 51 7.81 -3.05 3.13
CA ILE A 51 6.61 -3.21 3.98
C ILE A 51 6.60 -4.60 4.60
N LYS A 52 6.28 -4.68 5.88
CA LYS A 52 6.14 -5.93 6.63
C LYS A 52 4.74 -6.13 7.21
N ASP A 53 3.81 -5.23 6.85
CA ASP A 53 2.41 -5.33 7.21
C ASP A 53 1.82 -6.65 6.67
N PRO A 54 1.00 -7.39 7.44
CA PRO A 54 0.49 -8.68 7.00
C PRO A 54 -0.44 -8.56 5.78
N ILE A 55 -0.44 -9.55 4.88
CA ILE A 55 -1.31 -9.55 3.67
C ILE A 55 -2.80 -9.52 4.03
N LYS A 56 -3.17 -10.12 5.17
CA LYS A 56 -4.55 -10.22 5.65
C LYS A 56 -4.66 -9.46 6.97
N MET A 57 -4.65 -8.14 6.89
CA MET A 57 -4.94 -7.29 8.03
C MET A 57 -6.45 -7.31 8.31
N GLU A 58 -6.82 -7.49 9.57
CA GLU A 58 -8.20 -7.26 9.99
C GLU A 58 -8.48 -5.76 9.99
N GLU A 59 -9.65 -5.38 9.49
CA GLU A 59 -10.10 -4.00 9.55
C GLU A 59 -10.61 -3.68 10.96
N PRO A 60 -10.14 -2.60 11.59
CA PRO A 60 -10.62 -2.23 12.91
C PRO A 60 -12.11 -1.86 12.86
N GLU A 61 -12.83 -2.07 13.97
CA GLU A 61 -14.25 -1.68 14.07
C GLU A 61 -14.49 -0.19 13.83
N VAL A 62 -13.48 0.64 14.15
CA VAL A 62 -13.50 2.08 13.92
C VAL A 62 -12.23 2.49 13.18
N CYS A 63 -12.41 3.13 12.03
CA CYS A 63 -11.32 3.68 11.26
C CYS A 63 -10.87 5.04 11.83
N PRO A 64 -9.56 5.24 12.04
CA PRO A 64 -9.04 6.54 12.44
C PRO A 64 -9.19 7.55 11.29
N GLU A 65 -9.63 8.78 11.62
CA GLU A 65 -9.66 9.94 10.70
C GLU A 65 -8.25 10.39 10.30
#